data_AF-A0A857FNY9-F1
#
_entry.id   AF-A0A857FNY9-F1
#
_cell.length_a   1.000
_cell.length_b   1.000
_cell.length_c   1.000
_cell.angle_alpha   90.00
_cell.angle_beta   90.00
_cell.angle_gamma   90.00
#
_symmetry.space_group_name_H-M   'P 1'
#
loop_
_entity.id
_entity.type
_entity.pdbx_description
1 polymer ?
#
loop_
_entity_poly.entity_id
_entity_poly.type
_entity_poly.pdbx_seq_one_letter_code
_entity_poly.pdbx_strand_id
1 'polypeptide(L)'
;MSCIPNFPERGEYALNWQQHTAQHLRNTLHTLAHDMDMTDEVTMEIKSRWMDVVFWLADFTAKMEATAQEDAEAVKAGGYAK
;
A
#
# COMPACT_ATOMS: atom_id res chain seq x y z
N MET A 1 7.01 26.80 15.52
CA MET A 1 7.93 25.73 15.98
C MET A 1 7.42 24.43 15.37
N SER A 2 8.10 23.92 14.35
CA SER A 2 7.80 22.61 13.78
C SER A 2 8.53 21.59 14.64
N CYS A 3 7.80 20.86 15.49
CA CYS A 3 8.37 19.72 16.20
C CYS A 3 8.68 18.66 15.17
N ILE A 4 9.96 18.44 14.91
CA ILE A 4 10.43 17.27 14.17
C ILE A 4 10.05 16.06 15.03
N PRO A 5 9.24 15.12 14.54
CA PRO A 5 8.86 13.93 15.31
C PRO A 5 10.11 13.15 15.72
N ASN A 6 10.12 12.65 16.95
CA ASN A 6 11.28 11.97 17.52
C ASN A 6 11.48 10.61 16.85
N PHE A 7 12.71 10.09 16.75
CA PHE A 7 13.04 8.85 16.01
C PHE A 7 12.12 7.64 16.24
N PRO A 8 11.72 7.31 17.47
CA PRO A 8 10.80 6.21 17.73
C PRO A 8 9.44 6.42 17.07
N GLU A 9 8.94 7.65 17.04
CA GLU A 9 7.63 8.01 16.47
C GLU A 9 7.62 7.86 14.95
N ARG A 10 8.74 8.13 14.26
CA ARG A 10 8.88 7.88 12.81
C ARG A 10 9.02 6.40 12.47
N GLY A 11 9.78 5.66 13.27
CA GLY A 11 9.89 4.19 13.10
C GLY A 11 8.55 3.49 13.34
N GLU A 12 7.84 3.85 14.40
CA GLU A 12 6.48 3.35 14.67
C GLU A 12 5.50 3.81 13.59
N TYR A 13 5.56 5.06 13.12
CA TYR A 13 4.73 5.54 12.02
C TYR A 13 4.97 4.73 10.74
N ALA A 14 6.23 4.51 10.34
CA ALA A 14 6.55 3.76 9.14
C ALA A 14 6.12 2.29 9.23
N LEU A 15 6.34 1.64 10.38
CA LEU A 15 5.92 0.26 10.62
C LEU A 15 4.39 0.12 10.66
N ASN A 16 3.70 1.04 11.33
CA ASN A 16 2.24 1.07 11.37
C ASN A 16 1.67 1.33 9.98
N TRP A 17 2.24 2.27 9.22
CA TRP A 17 1.84 2.54 7.85
C TRP A 17 2.06 1.31 6.96
N GLN A 18 3.21 0.66 7.03
CA GLN A 18 3.48 -0.59 6.30
C GLN A 18 2.46 -1.70 6.67
N GLN A 19 2.19 -1.88 7.95
CA GLN A 19 1.23 -2.87 8.44
C GLN A 19 -0.19 -2.59 7.93
N HIS A 20 -0.69 -1.36 8.09
CA HIS A 20 -2.01 -0.94 7.62
C HIS A 20 -2.14 -1.13 6.10
N THR A 21 -1.10 -0.74 5.38
CA THR A 21 -1.08 -0.79 3.92
C THR A 21 -1.07 -2.24 3.41
N ALA A 22 -0.27 -3.12 4.04
CA ALA A 22 -0.28 -4.55 3.76
C ALA A 22 -1.64 -5.20 4.10
N GLN A 23 -2.29 -4.77 5.19
CA GLN A 23 -3.62 -5.25 5.56
C GLN A 23 -4.67 -4.84 4.52
N HIS A 24 -4.63 -3.61 4.02
CA HIS A 24 -5.53 -3.13 2.96
C HIS A 24 -5.34 -3.94 1.67
N LEU A 25 -4.10 -4.16 1.23
CA LEU A 25 -3.80 -5.01 0.07
C LEU A 25 -4.39 -6.41 0.23
N ARG A 26 -4.10 -7.07 1.36
CA ARG A 26 -4.57 -8.43 1.64
C ARG A 26 -6.10 -8.50 1.62
N ASN A 27 -6.77 -7.54 2.26
CA ASN A 27 -8.23 -7.53 2.33
C ASN A 27 -8.85 -7.32 0.95
N THR A 28 -8.35 -6.36 0.16
CA THR A 28 -8.84 -6.12 -1.21
C THR A 28 -8.64 -7.35 -2.10
N LEU A 29 -7.49 -8.01 -2.01
CA LEU A 29 -7.22 -9.25 -2.76
C LEU A 29 -8.18 -10.39 -2.36
N HIS A 30 -8.44 -10.57 -1.08
CA HIS A 30 -9.42 -11.56 -0.63
C HIS A 30 -10.83 -11.26 -1.12
N THR A 31 -11.26 -9.99 -1.07
CA THR A 31 -12.56 -9.57 -1.57
C THR A 31 -12.68 -9.78 -3.08
N LEU A 32 -11.65 -9.40 -3.86
CA LEU A 32 -11.64 -9.64 -5.30
C LEU A 32 -11.70 -11.14 -5.63
N ALA A 33 -10.88 -11.96 -4.96
CA ALA A 33 -10.86 -13.40 -5.18
C ALA A 33 -12.21 -14.05 -4.82
N HIS A 34 -12.84 -13.61 -3.73
CA HIS A 34 -14.16 -14.10 -3.34
C HIS A 34 -15.25 -13.69 -4.33
N ASP A 35 -15.23 -12.45 -4.81
CA ASP A 35 -16.16 -11.97 -5.83
C ASP A 35 -16.02 -12.76 -7.14
N MET A 36 -14.78 -13.06 -7.56
CA MET A 36 -14.50 -13.91 -8.70
C MET A 36 -15.01 -15.35 -8.52
N ASP A 37 -14.85 -15.93 -7.33
CA ASP A 37 -15.31 -17.29 -7.01
C ASP A 37 -16.85 -17.40 -6.97
N MET A 38 -17.52 -16.36 -6.49
CA MET A 38 -19.00 -16.30 -6.39
C MET A 38 -19.68 -15.92 -7.72
N THR A 39 -18.93 -15.53 -8.75
CA THR A 39 -19.48 -15.11 -10.04
C THR A 39 -19.55 -16.29 -11.00
N ASP A 40 -20.76 -16.83 -11.19
CA ASP A 40 -21.01 -17.96 -12.10
C ASP A 40 -20.85 -17.60 -13.58
N GLU A 41 -21.31 -16.40 -14.00
CA GLU A 41 -21.23 -15.93 -15.39
C GLU A 41 -20.50 -14.59 -15.48
N VAL A 42 -19.35 -14.58 -16.16
CA VAL A 42 -18.50 -13.38 -16.29
C VAL A 42 -18.96 -12.55 -17.48
N THR A 43 -19.65 -11.45 -17.19
CA THR A 43 -19.97 -10.42 -18.19
C THR A 43 -18.76 -9.49 -18.43
N MET A 44 -18.79 -8.76 -19.55
CA MET A 44 -17.76 -7.74 -19.83
C MET A 44 -17.73 -6.62 -18.80
N GLU A 45 -18.88 -6.26 -18.22
CA GLU A 45 -18.97 -5.26 -17.16
C GLU A 45 -18.27 -5.75 -15.88
N ILE A 46 -18.55 -6.98 -15.46
CA ILE A 46 -17.90 -7.59 -14.28
C ILE A 46 -16.39 -7.67 -14.49
N LYS A 47 -15.96 -8.14 -15.67
CA LYS A 47 -14.54 -8.18 -16.03
C LYS A 47 -13.88 -6.80 -15.99
N SER A 48 -14.56 -5.75 -16.46
CA SER A 48 -14.06 -4.38 -16.38
C SER A 48 -13.84 -3.95 -14.93
N ARG A 49 -14.80 -4.23 -14.04
CA ARG A 49 -14.68 -3.88 -12.62
C ARG A 49 -13.53 -4.61 -11.93
N TRP A 50 -13.32 -5.90 -12.24
CA TRP A 50 -12.15 -6.63 -11.73
C TRP A 50 -10.84 -6.00 -12.22
N MET A 51 -10.77 -5.62 -13.50
CA MET A 51 -9.59 -4.93 -14.04
C MET A 51 -9.36 -3.57 -13.35
N ASP A 52 -10.40 -2.80 -13.06
CA ASP A 52 -10.28 -1.53 -12.34
C ASP A 52 -9.69 -1.74 -10.93
N VAL A 53 -10.12 -2.78 -10.22
CA VAL A 53 -9.55 -3.15 -8.91
C VAL A 53 -8.08 -3.55 -9.05
N VAL A 54 -7.73 -4.32 -10.07
CA VAL A 54 -6.33 -4.73 -10.33
C VAL A 54 -5.45 -3.52 -10.66
N PHE A 55 -5.92 -2.58 -11.49
CA PHE A 55 -5.19 -1.33 -11.77
C PHE A 55 -5.03 -0.49 -10.52
N TRP A 56 -6.09 -0.36 -9.72
CA TRP A 56 -6.00 0.34 -8.44
C TRP A 56 -4.97 -0.30 -7.50
N LEU A 57 -4.91 -1.64 -7.43
CA LEU A 57 -3.91 -2.36 -6.64
C LEU A 57 -2.49 -2.05 -7.15
N ALA A 58 -2.28 -2.06 -8.47
CA ALA A 58 -0.98 -1.72 -9.07
C ALA A 58 -0.54 -0.30 -8.69
N ASP A 59 -1.41 0.69 -8.88
CA ASP A 59 -1.14 2.10 -8.54
C ASP A 59 -0.87 2.28 -7.04
N PHE A 60 -1.62 1.55 -6.20
CA PHE A 60 -1.42 1.57 -4.76
C PHE A 60 -0.06 0.98 -4.38
N THR A 61 0.34 -0.16 -4.96
CA THR A 61 1.67 -0.74 -4.72
C THR A 61 2.82 0.14 -5.23
N ALA A 62 2.64 0.84 -6.35
CA ALA A 62 3.63 1.79 -6.86
C ALA A 62 3.85 2.96 -5.88
N LYS A 63 2.77 3.47 -5.26
CA LYS A 63 2.90 4.47 -4.18
C LYS A 63 3.68 3.92 -2.99
N MET A 64 3.47 2.65 -2.64
CA MET A 64 4.23 2.03 -1.55
C MET A 64 5.72 1.94 -1.87
N GLU A 65 6.05 1.53 -3.09
CA GLU A 65 7.43 1.44 -3.56
C GLU A 65 8.10 2.80 -3.53
N ALA A 66 7.41 3.85 -3.99
CA ALA A 66 7.93 5.22 -3.94
C ALA A 66 8.23 5.66 -2.51
N THR A 67 7.31 5.48 -1.56
CA THR A 67 7.53 5.83 -0.15
C THR A 67 8.67 5.02 0.47
N ALA A 68 8.75 3.71 0.18
CA ALA A 68 9.84 2.87 0.68
C ALA A 68 11.21 3.30 0.11
N GLN A 69 11.24 3.72 -1.16
CA GLN A 69 12.43 4.25 -1.80
C GLN A 69 12.86 5.59 -1.18
N GLU A 70 11.92 6.51 -0.93
CA GLU A 70 12.16 7.78 -0.23
C GLU A 70 12.76 7.53 1.17
N ASP A 71 12.18 6.59 1.93
CA ASP A 71 12.70 6.20 3.24
C ASP A 71 14.11 5.61 3.15
N ALA A 72 14.36 4.73 2.16
CA ALA A 72 15.68 4.12 1.95
C ALA A 72 16.74 5.16 1.52
N GLU A 73 16.38 6.15 0.71
CA GLU A 73 17.25 7.25 0.31
C GLU A 73 17.55 8.18 1.48
N ALA A 74 16.55 8.50 2.31
CA ALA A 74 16.74 9.26 3.53
C ALA A 74 17.79 8.58 4.44
N VAL A 75 17.66 7.27 4.66
CA VAL A 75 18.62 6.45 5.44
C VAL A 75 20.03 6.49 4.85
N LYS A 76 20.17 6.38 3.53
CA LYS A 76 21.47 6.38 2.84
C LYS A 76 22.15 7.75 2.86
N ALA A 77 21.40 8.84 2.82
CA ALA A 77 21.92 10.21 2.79
C ALA A 77 22.49 10.68 4.14
N GLY A 78 22.60 9.81 5.14
CA GLY A 78 22.93 10.19 6.51
C GLY A 78 21.78 10.90 7.24
N GLY A 79 20.61 11.00 6.59
CA GLY A 79 19.34 11.17 7.28
C GLY A 79 19.00 9.85 7.98
N TYR A 80 18.51 9.81 9.18
CA TYR A 80 18.17 10.88 10.08
C TYR A 80 19.35 11.05 11.05
N ALA A 81 20.03 12.20 11.01
CA ALA A 81 21.06 12.51 12.01
C ALA A 81 20.36 12.77 13.36
N LYS A 82 20.71 11.94 14.35
CA LYS A 82 20.40 11.95 15.80
C LYS A 82 19.43 13.00 16.37
#